data_AF-A0A838RAF4-F1
#
_entry.id   AF-A0A838RAF4-F1
#
_cell.length_a   1.000
_cell.length_b   1.000
_cell.length_c   1.000
_cell.angle_alpha   90.00
_cell.angle_beta   90.00
_cell.angle_gamma   90.00
#
_symmetry.space_group_name_H-M   'P 1'
#
loop_
_entity.id
_entity.type
_entity.pdbx_description
1 polymer ?
#
loop_
_entity_poly.entity_id
_entity_poly.type
_entity_poly.pdbx_seq_one_letter_code
_entity_poly.pdbx_strand_id
1 'polypeptide(L)'
;MTNKPEEITVTFNLFELKMRLQSYLGAEISWAEMSRQSGVNQNTLTNLLHNKARRVDLETLERLVGYFRSQGLDVTHADLFLTKLE
;
A
#
# COMPACT_ATOMS: atom_id res chain seq x y z
N MET A 1 39.19 -1.90 -4.59
CA MET A 1 38.05 -0.98 -4.44
C MET A 1 36.84 -1.84 -4.14
N THR A 2 36.36 -1.84 -2.91
CA THR A 2 35.17 -2.57 -2.50
C THR A 2 33.96 -1.75 -2.95
N ASN A 3 33.22 -2.21 -3.96
CA ASN A 3 31.90 -1.65 -4.26
C ASN A 3 31.02 -1.90 -3.03
N LYS A 4 30.71 -0.84 -2.27
CA LYS A 4 29.65 -0.91 -1.27
C LYS A 4 28.35 -1.11 -2.06
N PRO A 5 27.55 -2.15 -1.77
CA PRO A 5 26.26 -2.31 -2.44
C PRO A 5 25.43 -1.06 -2.18
N GLU A 6 24.79 -0.54 -3.23
CA GLU A 6 23.80 0.54 -3.12
C GLU A 6 22.74 0.11 -2.09
N GLU A 7 22.42 1.00 -1.16
CA GLU A 7 21.49 0.69 -0.10
C GLU A 7 20.06 0.89 -0.65
N ILE A 8 19.30 -0.20 -0.73
CA ILE A 8 17.94 -0.17 -1.26
C ILE A 8 16.96 -0.05 -0.10
N THR A 9 16.21 1.05 -0.07
CA THR A 9 15.13 1.26 0.90
C THR A 9 13.78 0.96 0.25
N VAL A 10 12.98 0.12 0.92
CA VAL A 10 11.61 -0.22 0.50
C VAL A 10 10.60 0.31 1.51
N THR A 11 9.57 1.01 1.02
CA THR A 11 8.47 1.57 1.82
C THR A 11 7.11 1.22 1.21
N PHE A 12 6.05 1.22 1.99
CA PHE A 12 4.67 1.07 1.50
C PHE A 12 4.20 2.31 0.74
N ASN A 13 3.47 2.06 -0.35
CA ASN A 13 2.90 3.07 -1.25
C ASN A 13 1.40 3.34 -0.99
N LEU A 14 0.90 3.01 0.20
CA LEU A 14 -0.54 2.97 0.46
C LEU A 14 -1.22 4.35 0.32
N PHE A 15 -0.49 5.43 0.62
CA PHE A 15 -0.99 6.80 0.50
C PHE A 15 -1.31 7.17 -0.95
N GLU A 16 -0.35 6.98 -1.86
CA GLU A 16 -0.51 7.34 -3.28
C GLU A 16 -1.57 6.49 -3.95
N LEU A 17 -1.64 5.19 -3.63
CA LEU A 17 -2.68 4.31 -4.15
C LEU A 17 -4.08 4.73 -3.71
N LYS A 18 -4.24 5.15 -2.45
CA LYS A 18 -5.50 5.72 -1.96
C LYS A 18 -5.84 7.02 -2.68
N MET A 19 -4.88 7.93 -2.85
CA MET A 19 -5.10 9.18 -3.58
C MET A 19 -5.53 8.92 -5.03
N ARG A 20 -4.84 8.02 -5.72
CA ARG A 20 -5.17 7.59 -7.09
C ARG A 20 -6.59 7.02 -7.17
N LEU A 21 -6.97 6.18 -6.20
CA LEU A 21 -8.32 5.62 -6.14
C LEU A 21 -9.38 6.70 -5.92
N GLN A 22 -9.16 7.64 -5.01
CA GLN A 22 -10.09 8.76 -4.78
C GLN A 22 -10.27 9.62 -6.03
N SER A 23 -9.19 9.90 -6.74
CA SER A 23 -9.23 10.62 -8.02
C SER A 23 -9.99 9.83 -9.08
N TYR A 24 -9.80 8.51 -9.14
CA TYR A 24 -10.51 7.62 -10.07
C TYR A 24 -12.03 7.58 -9.80
N LEU A 25 -12.43 7.51 -8.53
CA LEU A 25 -13.84 7.44 -8.13
C LEU A 25 -14.54 8.81 -8.09
N GLY A 26 -13.76 9.92 -8.08
CA GLY A 26 -14.30 11.26 -7.85
C GLY A 26 -14.89 11.43 -6.44
N ALA A 27 -14.42 10.66 -5.46
CA ALA A 27 -14.96 10.62 -4.11
C ALA A 27 -13.84 10.44 -3.06
N GLU A 28 -14.03 11.02 -1.88
CA GLU A 28 -13.15 10.77 -0.74
C GLU A 28 -13.39 9.38 -0.14
N ILE A 29 -12.31 8.71 0.26
CA ILE A 29 -12.36 7.42 0.93
C ILE A 29 -11.72 7.58 2.31
N SER A 30 -12.44 7.23 3.36
CA SER A 30 -11.88 7.19 4.70
C SER A 30 -11.08 5.89 4.94
N TRP A 31 -10.14 5.90 5.88
CA TRP A 31 -9.43 4.69 6.29
C TRP A 31 -10.36 3.65 6.92
N ALA A 32 -11.43 4.10 7.60
CA ALA A 32 -12.46 3.22 8.15
C ALA A 32 -13.24 2.51 7.04
N GLU A 33 -13.58 3.23 5.97
CA GLU A 33 -14.25 2.66 4.80
C GLU A 33 -13.38 1.61 4.12
N MET A 34 -12.11 1.96 3.87
CA MET A 34 -11.15 1.05 3.27
C MET A 34 -10.94 -0.20 4.14
N SER A 35 -10.86 -0.04 5.47
CA SER A 35 -10.77 -1.16 6.40
C SER A 35 -11.96 -2.10 6.31
N ARG A 36 -13.18 -1.54 6.29
CA ARG A 36 -14.42 -2.32 6.18
C ARG A 36 -14.51 -3.09 4.86
N GLN A 37 -14.16 -2.45 3.74
CA GLN A 37 -14.27 -3.06 2.42
C GLN A 37 -13.15 -4.06 2.10
N SER A 38 -11.91 -3.76 2.49
CA SER A 38 -10.76 -4.66 2.27
C SER A 38 -10.68 -5.80 3.27
N GLY A 39 -11.35 -5.68 4.42
CA GLY A 39 -11.18 -6.60 5.54
C GLY A 39 -9.82 -6.46 6.25
N VAL A 40 -9.00 -5.47 5.89
CA VAL A 40 -7.73 -5.18 6.59
C VAL A 40 -8.02 -4.29 7.79
N ASN A 41 -7.47 -4.62 8.95
CA ASN A 41 -7.67 -3.83 10.16
C ASN A 41 -7.18 -2.37 9.98
N GLN A 42 -7.94 -1.39 10.46
CA GLN A 42 -7.59 0.03 10.32
C GLN A 42 -6.24 0.38 10.96
N ASN A 43 -5.83 -0.27 12.05
CA ASN A 43 -4.50 -0.10 12.64
C ASN A 43 -3.41 -0.63 11.71
N THR A 44 -3.66 -1.74 11.02
CA THR A 44 -2.74 -2.26 10.00
C THR A 44 -2.60 -1.26 8.87
N LEU A 45 -3.71 -0.76 8.30
CA LEU A 45 -3.66 0.29 7.26
C LEU A 45 -2.87 1.52 7.71
N THR A 46 -3.08 1.96 8.95
CA THR A 46 -2.38 3.11 9.54
C THR A 46 -0.88 2.84 9.71
N ASN A 47 -0.50 1.63 10.13
CA ASN A 47 0.91 1.23 10.27
C ASN A 47 1.61 1.12 8.92
N LEU A 48 0.93 0.62 7.89
CA LEU A 48 1.44 0.58 6.51
C LEU A 48 1.62 2.00 5.97
N LEU A 49 0.61 2.86 6.12
CA LEU A 49 0.65 4.26 5.71
C LEU A 49 1.86 5.00 6.27
N HIS A 50 2.13 4.83 7.57
CA HIS A 50 3.24 5.50 8.25
C HIS A 50 4.56 4.74 8.17
N ASN A 51 4.66 3.68 7.35
CA ASN A 51 5.85 2.83 7.25
C ASN A 51 6.37 2.31 8.61
N LYS A 52 5.47 2.11 9.56
CA LYS A 52 5.78 1.58 10.91
C LYS A 52 5.83 0.05 10.93
N ALA A 53 5.21 -0.61 9.96
CA ALA A 53 5.27 -2.06 9.82
C ALA A 53 6.60 -2.48 9.19
N ARG A 54 7.32 -3.41 9.83
CA ARG A 54 8.50 -4.06 9.25
C ARG A 54 8.18 -5.38 8.53
N ARG A 55 6.98 -5.91 8.75
CA ARG A 55 6.49 -7.17 8.20
C ARG A 55 5.02 -6.97 7.82
N VAL A 56 4.62 -7.68 6.77
CA VAL A 56 3.24 -7.77 6.29
C VAL A 56 3.05 -9.19 5.78
N ASP A 57 1.93 -9.82 6.12
CA ASP A 57 1.59 -11.15 5.62
C ASP A 57 0.99 -11.09 4.21
N LEU A 58 1.03 -12.23 3.51
CA LEU A 58 0.52 -12.33 2.15
C LEU A 58 -0.99 -12.06 2.08
N GLU A 59 -1.76 -12.51 3.07
CA GLU A 59 -3.21 -12.31 3.12
C GLU A 59 -3.57 -10.81 3.15
N THR A 60 -2.83 -9.99 3.90
CA THR A 60 -3.00 -8.54 3.92
C THR A 60 -2.70 -7.93 2.56
N LEU A 61 -1.64 -8.38 1.88
CA LEU A 61 -1.29 -7.90 0.54
C LEU A 61 -2.38 -8.28 -0.48
N GLU A 62 -2.86 -9.52 -0.46
CA GLU A 62 -3.94 -10.02 -1.32
C GLU A 62 -5.24 -9.24 -1.10
N ARG A 63 -5.60 -8.96 0.15
CA ARG A 63 -6.78 -8.14 0.49
C ARG A 63 -6.66 -6.71 -0.04
N LEU A 64 -5.47 -6.10 0.05
CA LEU A 64 -5.24 -4.76 -0.48
C LEU A 64 -5.33 -4.74 -2.01
N VAL A 65 -4.66 -5.68 -2.69
CA VAL A 65 -4.73 -5.82 -4.16
C VAL A 65 -6.17 -6.08 -4.60
N GLY A 66 -6.85 -7.01 -3.93
CA GLY A 66 -8.25 -7.35 -4.19
C GLY A 66 -9.18 -6.16 -4.01
N TYR A 67 -8.99 -5.38 -2.95
CA TYR A 67 -9.70 -4.13 -2.71
C TYR A 67 -9.54 -3.16 -3.89
N PHE A 68 -8.30 -2.77 -4.23
CA PHE A 68 -8.08 -1.81 -5.32
C PHE A 68 -8.65 -2.30 -6.66
N ARG A 69 -8.46 -3.57 -6.99
CA ARG A 69 -8.99 -4.17 -8.22
C ARG A 69 -10.52 -4.22 -8.25
N SER A 70 -11.16 -4.54 -7.12
CA SER A 70 -12.63 -4.51 -7.01
C SER A 70 -13.22 -3.12 -7.20
N GLN A 71 -12.45 -2.07 -6.95
CA GLN A 71 -12.84 -0.68 -7.20
C GLN A 71 -12.50 -0.20 -8.63
N GLY A 72 -11.93 -1.07 -9.48
CA GLY A 72 -11.55 -0.76 -10.86
C GLY A 72 -10.13 -0.23 -11.05
N LEU A 73 -9.31 -0.19 -9.99
CA LEU A 73 -7.91 0.19 -10.09
C LEU A 73 -7.04 -1.07 -10.28
N ASP A 74 -6.42 -1.22 -11.45
CA ASP A 74 -5.50 -2.34 -11.71
C ASP A 74 -4.18 -2.12 -10.95
N VAL A 75 -4.10 -2.71 -9.77
CA VAL A 75 -2.96 -2.69 -8.85
C VAL A 75 -2.39 -4.09 -8.74
N THR A 76 -1.07 -4.19 -8.67
CA THR A 76 -0.32 -5.42 -8.42
C THR A 76 0.39 -5.34 -7.06
N HIS A 77 1.02 -6.44 -6.64
CA HIS A 77 1.84 -6.46 -5.43
C HIS A 77 3.01 -5.46 -5.50
N ALA A 78 3.59 -5.25 -6.68
CA ALA A 78 4.71 -4.32 -6.85
C ALA A 78 4.29 -2.86 -6.56
N ASP A 79 3.07 -2.49 -6.97
CA ASP A 79 2.53 -1.14 -6.77
C ASP A 79 2.32 -0.79 -5.29
N LEU A 80 2.20 -1.80 -4.41
CA LEU A 80 2.08 -1.61 -2.95
C LEU A 80 3.36 -1.06 -2.31
N PHE A 81 4.48 -1.05 -3.03
CA PHE A 81 5.78 -0.65 -2.52
C PHE A 81 6.44 0.43 -3.38
N LEU A 82 7.21 1.30 -2.73
CA LEU A 82 8.14 2.23 -3.34
C LEU A 82 9.55 1.78 -3.01
N THR A 83 10.45 1.83 -3.99
CA THR A 83 11.86 1.47 -3.84
C THR A 83 12.71 2.70 -4.14
N LYS A 84 13.69 3.00 -3.28
CA LYS A 84 14.64 4.10 -3.46
C LYS A 84 16.07 3.57 -3.31
N LEU A 85 16.98 4.13 -4.11
CA LEU A 85 18.43 3.94 -3.98
C LEU A 85 18.98 5.07 -3.10
N GLU A 86 19.77 4.72 -2.10
CA GLU A 86 20.50 5.64 -1.22
C GLU A 86 22.01 5.61 -1.47
#